data_AF-A0A370G5X0-F1
#
_entry.id   AF-A0A370G5X0-F1
#
_cell.length_a   1.000
_cell.length_b   1.000
_cell.length_c   1.000
_cell.angle_alpha   90.00
_cell.angle_beta   90.00
_cell.angle_gamma   90.00
#
_symmetry.space_group_name_H-M   'P 1'
#
loop_
_entity.id
_entity.type
_entity.pdbx_description
1 polymer ?
#
loop_
_entity_poly.entity_id
_entity_poly.type
_entity_poly.pdbx_seq_one_letter_code
_entity_poly.pdbx_strand_id
1 'polypeptide(L)'
;MADGLKNDTYPAPGLIDIVDACTIIALRPMNDASVQTLLDRYDPKGDLASLDEEECEILVAASKNWAARYPVITSWFEDKDDIFDGAASTEARAKALWKHLETQRNFWASIIARTALLLQNRQDPLAHSFAITAHEITRGRPLQKIPIMFTIFDQSLDARLTNHPPMDDEMPEEADEELMTLMMNIMSSPKKAPLRSSFNKTPRKNTPRKPK
;
A
#
# COMPACT_ATOMS: atom_id res chain seq x y z
N MET A 1 -0.12 9.63 21.31
CA MET A 1 -1.14 10.13 22.27
C MET A 1 -1.18 9.34 23.59
N ALA A 2 -0.77 8.07 23.62
CA ALA A 2 -0.73 7.28 24.87
C ALA A 2 0.44 7.63 25.83
N ASP A 3 1.57 8.12 25.30
CA ASP A 3 2.75 8.42 26.14
C ASP A 3 2.60 9.68 27.01
N GLY A 4 1.87 10.70 26.56
CA GLY A 4 1.66 11.92 27.33
C GLY A 4 0.86 11.68 28.61
N LEU A 5 -0.12 10.76 28.58
CA LEU A 5 -0.90 10.39 29.76
C LEU A 5 -0.11 9.52 30.74
N LYS A 6 0.83 8.70 30.25
CA LYS A 6 1.74 7.91 31.10
C LYS A 6 2.81 8.78 31.77
N ASN A 7 3.13 9.93 31.17
CA ASN A 7 4.18 10.84 31.63
C ASN A 7 3.65 12.14 32.23
N ASP A 8 2.35 12.21 32.58
CA ASP A 8 1.67 13.39 33.13
C ASP A 8 1.94 14.69 32.37
N THR A 9 2.15 14.56 31.06
CA THR A 9 2.49 15.67 30.17
C THR A 9 1.25 16.05 29.39
N TYR A 10 0.63 17.16 29.78
CA TYR A 10 -0.49 17.74 29.04
C TYR A 10 -0.06 18.08 27.60
N PRO A 11 -0.95 17.92 26.61
CA PRO A 11 -0.65 18.34 25.23
C PRO A 11 -0.35 19.85 25.22
N ALA A 12 0.46 20.28 24.24
CA ALA A 12 0.86 21.68 24.10
C ALA A 12 -0.38 22.61 24.18
N PRO A 13 -0.33 23.72 24.95
CA PRO A 13 -1.51 24.55 25.27
C PRO A 13 -2.36 24.94 24.06
N GLY A 14 -1.74 25.24 22.92
CA GLY A 14 -2.46 25.66 21.71
C GLY A 14 -3.31 24.58 21.03
N LEU A 15 -3.14 23.29 21.36
CA LEU A 15 -3.97 22.21 20.80
C LEU A 15 -5.34 22.14 21.49
N ILE A 16 -5.41 22.53 22.77
CA ILE A 16 -6.67 22.53 23.54
C ILE A 16 -7.56 23.68 23.06
N ASP A 17 -6.98 24.84 22.79
CA ASP A 17 -7.69 26.03 22.28
C ASP A 17 -8.33 25.78 20.90
N ILE A 18 -7.71 24.95 20.06
CA ILE A 18 -8.26 24.57 18.73
C ILE A 18 -9.44 23.60 18.86
N VAL A 19 -9.38 22.66 19.80
CA VAL A 19 -10.48 21.70 20.03
C VAL A 19 -11.74 22.44 20.49
N ASP A 20 -11.58 23.45 21.34
CA ASP A 20 -12.67 24.31 21.81
C ASP A 20 -13.20 25.20 20.67
N ALA A 21 -12.30 25.86 19.93
CA ALA A 21 -12.66 26.73 18.79
C ALA A 21 -13.34 25.99 17.63
N CYS A 22 -12.98 24.73 17.38
CA CYS A 22 -13.56 23.90 16.32
C CYS A 22 -14.79 23.09 16.77
N THR A 23 -15.26 23.27 18.01
CA THR A 23 -16.43 22.55 18.57
C THR A 23 -16.31 21.03 18.38
N ILE A 24 -15.09 20.49 18.50
CA ILE A 24 -14.84 19.07 18.22
C ILE A 24 -15.18 18.25 19.47
N ILE A 25 -16.48 18.16 19.77
CA ILE A 25 -17.01 17.62 21.04
C ILE A 25 -16.84 16.08 21.15
N ALA A 26 -16.42 15.40 20.09
CA ALA A 26 -16.37 13.93 20.04
C ALA A 26 -15.10 13.36 19.37
N LEU A 27 -13.92 13.96 19.61
CA LEU A 27 -12.67 13.26 19.32
C LEU A 27 -12.53 12.08 20.28
N ARG A 28 -12.84 10.86 19.80
CA ARG A 28 -12.40 9.63 20.45
C ARG A 28 -11.04 9.25 19.88
N PRO A 29 -9.93 9.37 20.64
CA PRO A 29 -8.66 8.87 20.20
C PRO A 29 -8.77 7.35 19.99
N MET A 30 -8.60 6.90 18.76
CA MET A 30 -8.57 5.47 18.42
C MET A 30 -7.13 4.97 18.45
N ASN A 31 -6.44 5.22 19.57
CA ASN A 31 -5.01 4.98 19.70
C ASN A 31 -4.64 3.50 19.50
N ASP A 32 -5.56 2.59 19.84
CA ASP A 32 -5.33 1.13 19.79
C ASP A 32 -6.34 0.38 18.90
N ALA A 33 -7.04 1.09 18.00
CA ALA A 33 -7.97 0.40 17.11
C ALA A 33 -7.19 -0.46 16.11
N SER A 34 -7.42 -1.78 16.18
CA SER A 34 -6.92 -2.72 15.19
C SER A 34 -7.48 -2.36 13.80
N VAL A 35 -6.77 -2.79 12.74
CA VAL A 35 -7.25 -2.58 11.37
C VAL A 35 -8.63 -3.22 11.18
N GLN A 36 -8.87 -4.40 11.77
CA GLN A 36 -10.18 -5.04 11.72
C GLN A 36 -11.27 -4.17 12.36
N THR A 37 -11.00 -3.57 13.52
CA THR A 37 -11.95 -2.65 14.17
C THR A 37 -12.29 -1.43 13.31
N LEU A 38 -11.34 -0.94 12.51
CA LEU A 38 -11.56 0.15 11.57
C LEU A 38 -12.44 -0.31 10.38
N LEU A 39 -12.18 -1.50 9.85
CA LEU A 39 -12.96 -2.10 8.76
C LEU A 39 -14.38 -2.46 9.20
N ASP A 40 -14.56 -3.03 10.39
CA ASP A 40 -15.89 -3.34 10.96
C ASP A 40 -16.73 -2.07 11.17
N ARG A 41 -16.07 -0.94 11.46
CA ARG A 41 -16.76 0.36 11.54
C ARG A 41 -17.15 0.89 10.17
N TYR A 42 -16.29 0.70 9.18
CA TYR A 42 -16.54 1.12 7.81
C TYR A 42 -17.70 0.32 7.21
N ASP A 43 -17.69 -0.99 7.43
CA ASP A 43 -18.69 -1.92 6.92
C ASP A 43 -19.16 -2.88 8.03
N PRO A 44 -20.17 -2.45 8.82
CA PRO A 44 -20.72 -3.28 9.89
C PRO A 44 -21.42 -4.54 9.41
N LYS A 45 -21.73 -4.65 8.11
CA LYS A 45 -22.45 -5.79 7.52
C LYS A 45 -21.50 -6.88 7.03
N GLY A 46 -20.22 -6.56 6.82
CA GLY A 46 -19.23 -7.52 6.32
C GLY A 46 -19.36 -7.79 4.81
N ASP A 47 -19.92 -6.86 4.07
CA ASP A 47 -20.01 -6.88 2.60
C ASP A 47 -18.60 -6.90 1.96
N LEU A 48 -17.58 -6.26 2.57
CA LEU A 48 -16.19 -6.23 2.10
C LEU A 48 -15.60 -7.65 1.95
N ALA A 49 -15.96 -8.58 2.84
CA ALA A 49 -15.47 -9.95 2.81
C ALA A 49 -16.22 -10.84 1.81
N SER A 50 -17.36 -10.35 1.29
CA SER A 50 -18.26 -11.07 0.41
C SER A 50 -18.06 -10.72 -1.07
N LEU A 51 -17.20 -9.74 -1.37
CA LEU A 51 -16.85 -9.39 -2.75
C LEU A 51 -16.13 -10.54 -3.43
N ASP A 52 -16.32 -10.65 -4.75
CA ASP A 52 -15.57 -11.59 -5.55
C ASP A 52 -14.12 -11.11 -5.81
N GLU A 53 -13.30 -12.00 -6.39
CA GLU A 53 -11.89 -11.71 -6.66
C GLU A 53 -11.73 -10.62 -7.74
N GLU A 54 -12.65 -10.53 -8.70
CA GLU A 54 -12.59 -9.55 -9.79
C GLU A 54 -12.89 -8.13 -9.27
N GLU A 55 -13.94 -7.98 -8.46
CA GLU A 55 -14.31 -6.75 -7.78
C GLU A 55 -13.18 -6.28 -6.86
N CYS A 56 -12.59 -7.19 -6.09
CA CYS A 56 -11.44 -6.88 -5.23
C CYS A 56 -10.25 -6.37 -6.06
N GLU A 57 -9.90 -7.04 -7.16
CA GLU A 57 -8.80 -6.61 -8.04
C GLU A 57 -9.04 -5.22 -8.64
N ILE A 58 -10.26 -4.92 -9.08
CA ILE A 58 -10.62 -3.61 -9.62
C ILE A 58 -10.46 -2.52 -8.56
N LEU A 59 -10.97 -2.77 -7.35
CA LEU A 59 -10.92 -1.81 -6.25
C LEU A 59 -9.50 -1.57 -5.74
N VAL A 60 -8.65 -2.61 -5.68
CA VAL A 60 -7.22 -2.47 -5.35
C VAL A 60 -6.48 -1.75 -6.47
N ALA A 61 -6.77 -2.06 -7.74
CA ALA A 61 -6.11 -1.44 -8.89
C ALA A 61 -6.35 0.08 -8.95
N ALA A 62 -7.52 0.55 -8.49
CA ALA A 62 -7.83 1.98 -8.41
C ALA A 62 -6.84 2.76 -7.52
N SER A 63 -6.14 2.08 -6.59
CA SER A 63 -5.14 2.71 -5.71
C SER A 63 -3.94 3.31 -6.44
N LYS A 64 -3.70 2.89 -7.70
CA LYS A 64 -2.65 3.46 -8.56
C LYS A 64 -2.79 4.97 -8.77
N ASN A 65 -4.02 5.47 -8.78
CA ASN A 65 -4.30 6.87 -9.13
C ASN A 65 -4.64 7.74 -7.91
N TRP A 66 -4.51 7.21 -6.69
CA TRP A 66 -4.91 7.97 -5.50
C TRP A 66 -4.04 9.21 -5.28
N ALA A 67 -2.73 9.13 -5.49
CA ALA A 67 -1.83 10.27 -5.30
C ALA A 67 -2.16 11.48 -6.19
N ALA A 68 -2.68 11.23 -7.40
CA ALA A 68 -3.15 12.29 -8.29
C ALA A 68 -4.41 13.01 -7.77
N ARG A 69 -5.24 12.34 -6.95
CA ARG A 69 -6.46 12.90 -6.38
C ARG A 69 -6.27 13.45 -4.97
N TYR A 70 -5.38 12.84 -4.19
CA TYR A 70 -5.16 13.17 -2.78
C TYR A 70 -3.69 13.55 -2.57
N PRO A 71 -3.34 14.85 -2.63
CA PRO A 71 -1.97 15.31 -2.44
C PRO A 71 -1.34 14.85 -1.12
N VAL A 72 -2.13 14.62 -0.07
CA VAL A 72 -1.61 14.09 1.21
C VAL A 72 -0.87 12.75 1.05
N ILE A 73 -1.20 11.96 0.03
CA ILE A 73 -0.54 10.67 -0.23
C ILE A 73 0.92 10.86 -0.67
N THR A 74 1.32 12.03 -1.17
CA THR A 74 2.74 12.29 -1.49
C THR A 74 3.61 12.42 -0.25
N SER A 75 3.01 12.44 0.95
CA SER A 75 3.71 12.39 2.23
C SER A 75 3.78 10.97 2.82
N TRP A 76 3.32 9.96 2.09
CA TRP A 76 3.30 8.58 2.59
C TRP A 76 4.58 7.85 2.21
N PHE A 77 5.59 7.98 3.06
CA PHE A 77 6.88 7.31 2.89
C PHE A 77 7.46 6.87 4.24
N GLU A 78 8.40 5.94 4.21
CA GLU A 78 9.27 5.61 5.34
C GLU A 78 10.57 6.42 5.24
N ASP A 79 10.99 7.01 6.36
CA ASP A 79 12.23 7.78 6.47
C ASP A 79 12.95 7.36 7.76
N LYS A 80 13.40 6.11 7.79
CA LYS A 80 14.25 5.59 8.86
C LYS A 80 15.63 5.31 8.28
N ASP A 81 16.65 5.83 8.96
CA ASP A 81 18.03 5.76 8.49
C ASP A 81 18.56 4.32 8.39
N ASP A 82 18.07 3.41 9.24
CA ASP A 82 18.56 2.04 9.37
C ASP A 82 17.99 1.05 8.35
N ILE A 83 17.02 1.46 7.51
CA ILE A 83 16.39 0.58 6.51
C ILE A 83 17.43 0.04 5.51
N PHE A 84 18.45 0.84 5.19
CA PHE A 84 19.44 0.54 4.17
C PHE A 84 20.79 0.09 4.74
N ASP A 85 20.87 -0.17 6.04
CA ASP A 85 22.12 -0.60 6.68
C ASP A 85 22.66 -1.88 6.03
N GLY A 86 23.88 -1.80 5.50
CA GLY A 86 24.55 -2.90 4.79
C GLY A 86 24.06 -3.15 3.36
N ALA A 87 23.18 -2.32 2.80
CA ALA A 87 22.72 -2.42 1.42
C ALA A 87 23.61 -1.60 0.47
N ALA A 88 24.62 -2.26 -0.10
CA ALA A 88 25.61 -1.63 -0.98
C ALA A 88 25.11 -1.36 -2.42
N SER A 89 24.12 -2.11 -2.91
CA SER A 89 23.57 -1.95 -4.27
C SER A 89 22.12 -1.48 -4.26
N THR A 90 21.69 -0.88 -5.38
CA THR A 90 20.30 -0.48 -5.62
C THR A 90 19.32 -1.63 -5.42
N GLU A 91 19.63 -2.81 -5.95
CA GLU A 91 18.80 -4.01 -5.78
C GLU A 91 18.72 -4.43 -4.30
N ALA A 92 19.83 -4.34 -3.56
CA ALA A 92 19.86 -4.65 -2.14
C ALA A 92 19.02 -3.65 -1.34
N ARG A 93 19.07 -2.35 -1.68
CA ARG A 93 18.26 -1.30 -1.05
C ARG A 93 16.77 -1.50 -1.32
N ALA A 94 16.39 -1.80 -2.56
CA ALA A 94 15.01 -2.11 -2.93
C ALA A 94 14.48 -3.32 -2.14
N LYS A 95 15.29 -4.39 -2.04
CA LYS A 95 14.92 -5.58 -1.26
C LYS A 95 14.79 -5.29 0.23
N ALA A 96 15.70 -4.48 0.78
CA ALA A 96 15.68 -4.08 2.19
C ALA A 96 14.43 -3.25 2.51
N LEU A 97 14.07 -2.28 1.66
CA LEU A 97 12.88 -1.46 1.83
C LEU A 97 11.59 -2.29 1.70
N TRP A 98 11.47 -3.19 0.72
CA TRP A 98 10.31 -4.09 0.65
C TRP A 98 10.18 -4.96 1.89
N LYS A 99 11.30 -5.49 2.40
CA LYS A 99 11.32 -6.25 3.65
C LYS A 99 10.87 -5.39 4.82
N HIS A 100 11.30 -4.14 4.90
CA HIS A 100 10.87 -3.19 5.93
C HIS A 100 9.37 -2.92 5.86
N LEU A 101 8.85 -2.59 4.67
CA LEU A 101 7.42 -2.32 4.45
C LEU A 101 6.54 -3.52 4.84
N GLU A 102 7.00 -4.74 4.61
CA GLU A 102 6.31 -5.94 5.09
C GLU A 102 6.22 -6.01 6.62
N THR A 103 7.23 -5.53 7.36
CA THR A 103 7.13 -5.41 8.84
C THR A 103 6.12 -4.35 9.28
N GLN A 104 5.92 -3.33 8.44
CA GLN A 104 4.99 -2.22 8.68
C GLN A 104 3.60 -2.45 8.04
N ARG A 105 3.31 -3.66 7.58
CA ARG A 105 2.04 -4.02 6.92
C ARG A 105 0.80 -3.54 7.69
N ASN A 106 0.77 -3.79 9.00
CA ASN A 106 -0.34 -3.35 9.86
C ASN A 106 -0.43 -1.83 10.00
N PHE A 107 0.71 -1.15 10.08
CA PHE A 107 0.76 0.31 10.14
C PHE A 107 0.14 0.92 8.88
N TRP A 108 0.59 0.50 7.70
CA TRP A 108 0.08 0.99 6.42
C TRP A 108 -1.40 0.65 6.21
N ALA A 109 -1.82 -0.58 6.51
CA ALA A 109 -3.24 -0.95 6.46
C ALA A 109 -4.09 -0.07 7.39
N SER A 110 -3.56 0.29 8.56
CA SER A 110 -4.27 1.15 9.51
C SER A 110 -4.41 2.60 9.03
N ILE A 111 -3.41 3.15 8.34
CA ILE A 111 -3.49 4.49 7.72
C ILE A 111 -4.55 4.47 6.62
N ILE A 112 -4.52 3.46 5.77
CA ILE A 112 -5.45 3.32 4.64
C ILE A 112 -6.88 3.12 5.15
N ALA A 113 -7.12 2.27 6.15
CA ALA A 113 -8.44 2.05 6.73
C ALA A 113 -9.00 3.32 7.42
N ARG A 114 -8.16 4.09 8.12
CA ARG A 114 -8.59 5.39 8.68
C ARG A 114 -8.97 6.37 7.57
N THR A 115 -8.22 6.38 6.47
CA THR A 115 -8.54 7.21 5.31
C THR A 115 -9.86 6.78 4.67
N ALA A 116 -10.15 5.48 4.60
CA ALA A 116 -11.44 4.96 4.13
C ALA A 116 -12.61 5.51 4.95
N LEU A 117 -12.52 5.47 6.29
CA LEU A 117 -13.54 6.03 7.19
C LEU A 117 -13.71 7.54 7.01
N LEU A 118 -12.61 8.28 6.84
CA LEU A 118 -12.66 9.71 6.56
C LEU A 118 -13.39 10.00 5.25
N LEU A 119 -13.06 9.26 4.19
CA LEU A 119 -13.68 9.40 2.88
C LEU A 119 -15.15 8.97 2.87
N GLN A 120 -15.51 7.95 3.64
CA GLN A 120 -16.90 7.50 3.81
C GLN A 120 -17.78 8.61 4.40
N ASN A 121 -17.29 9.28 5.44
CA ASN A 121 -18.00 10.40 6.06
C ASN A 121 -18.19 11.58 5.09
N ARG A 122 -17.33 11.68 4.07
CA ARG A 122 -17.42 12.68 3.00
C ARG A 122 -18.17 12.18 1.76
N GLN A 123 -18.69 10.95 1.79
CA GLN A 123 -19.35 10.29 0.67
C GLN A 123 -18.47 10.24 -0.60
N ASP A 124 -17.15 10.15 -0.43
CA ASP A 124 -16.24 10.07 -1.58
C ASP A 124 -16.31 8.67 -2.23
N PRO A 125 -16.43 8.58 -3.58
CA PRO A 125 -16.58 7.30 -4.28
C PRO A 125 -15.41 6.34 -4.11
N LEU A 126 -14.21 6.82 -3.76
CA LEU A 126 -13.04 5.97 -3.53
C LEU A 126 -12.97 5.41 -2.11
N ALA A 127 -13.87 5.80 -1.19
CA ALA A 127 -13.85 5.29 0.19
C ALA A 127 -13.80 3.75 0.24
N HIS A 128 -14.55 3.08 -0.64
CA HIS A 128 -14.60 1.62 -0.72
C HIS A 128 -13.31 0.99 -1.25
N SER A 129 -12.67 1.65 -2.23
CA SER A 129 -11.35 1.25 -2.73
C SER A 129 -10.28 1.29 -1.62
N PHE A 130 -10.30 2.32 -0.76
CA PHE A 130 -9.41 2.38 0.41
C PHE A 130 -9.70 1.24 1.40
N ALA A 131 -10.97 1.00 1.74
CA ALA A 131 -11.35 -0.06 2.67
C ALA A 131 -10.90 -1.46 2.17
N ILE A 132 -11.16 -1.79 0.91
CA ILE A 132 -10.74 -3.07 0.31
C ILE A 132 -9.23 -3.18 0.23
N THR A 133 -8.52 -2.11 -0.12
CA THR A 133 -7.05 -2.14 -0.14
C THR A 133 -6.48 -2.42 1.25
N ALA A 134 -7.01 -1.78 2.31
CA ALA A 134 -6.59 -2.08 3.68
C ALA A 134 -6.90 -3.53 4.08
N HIS A 135 -8.09 -4.03 3.71
CA HIS A 135 -8.48 -5.42 3.94
C HIS A 135 -7.52 -6.41 3.27
N GLU A 136 -7.20 -6.20 2.00
CA GLU A 136 -6.29 -7.07 1.24
C GLU A 136 -4.85 -7.03 1.79
N ILE A 137 -4.39 -5.87 2.26
CA ILE A 137 -3.11 -5.77 2.98
C ILE A 137 -3.16 -6.65 4.24
N THR A 138 -4.24 -6.62 5.03
CA THR A 138 -4.34 -7.46 6.23
C THR A 138 -4.49 -8.96 5.94
N ARG A 139 -5.07 -9.34 4.80
CA ARG A 139 -5.20 -10.75 4.37
C ARG A 139 -3.90 -11.37 3.86
N GLY A 140 -2.83 -10.57 3.75
CA GLY A 140 -1.52 -11.07 3.33
C GLY A 140 -1.31 -11.08 1.81
N ARG A 141 -2.11 -10.31 1.03
CA ARG A 141 -1.77 -10.05 -0.37
C ARG A 141 -0.35 -9.45 -0.42
N PRO A 142 0.57 -9.95 -1.28
CA PRO A 142 1.93 -9.40 -1.36
C PRO A 142 1.89 -7.88 -1.61
N LEU A 143 2.66 -7.08 -0.85
CA LEU A 143 2.59 -5.62 -1.00
C LEU A 143 2.96 -5.16 -2.42
N GLN A 144 3.87 -5.89 -3.08
CA GLN A 144 4.24 -5.73 -4.49
C GLN A 144 3.10 -6.03 -5.49
N LYS A 145 1.90 -6.40 -5.04
CA LYS A 145 0.71 -6.52 -5.90
C LYS A 145 -0.32 -5.44 -5.61
N ILE A 146 0.01 -4.48 -4.76
CA ILE A 146 -0.89 -3.44 -4.29
C ILE A 146 -0.31 -2.10 -4.78
N PRO A 147 -0.93 -1.44 -5.79
CA PRO A 147 -0.32 -0.30 -6.46
C PRO A 147 0.09 0.85 -5.54
N ILE A 148 -0.73 1.20 -4.54
CA ILE A 148 -0.36 2.25 -3.56
C ILE A 148 0.92 1.92 -2.78
N MET A 149 1.22 0.63 -2.54
CA MET A 149 2.44 0.24 -1.84
C MET A 149 3.69 0.44 -2.70
N PHE A 150 3.58 0.36 -4.03
CA PHE A 150 4.66 0.80 -4.91
C PHE A 150 4.87 2.30 -4.82
N THR A 151 3.79 3.08 -4.81
CA THR A 151 3.90 4.53 -4.64
C THR A 151 4.59 4.90 -3.32
N ILE A 152 4.24 4.24 -2.21
CA ILE A 152 4.91 4.43 -0.93
C ILE A 152 6.39 4.02 -1.00
N PHE A 153 6.68 2.89 -1.65
CA PHE A 153 8.04 2.42 -1.87
C PHE A 153 8.88 3.44 -2.65
N ASP A 154 8.37 3.94 -3.78
CA ASP A 154 9.06 4.91 -4.63
C ASP A 154 9.30 6.22 -3.85
N GLN A 155 8.28 6.73 -3.16
CA GLN A 155 8.42 7.94 -2.33
C GLN A 155 9.42 7.77 -1.19
N SER A 156 9.56 6.56 -0.64
CA SER A 156 10.55 6.27 0.40
C SER A 156 11.99 6.25 -0.14
N LEU A 157 12.18 5.80 -1.39
CA LEU A 157 13.48 5.91 -2.05
C LEU A 157 13.80 7.36 -2.39
N ASP A 158 12.85 8.10 -2.94
CA ASP A 158 13.01 9.51 -3.33
C ASP A 158 13.32 10.40 -2.12
N ALA A 159 12.61 10.19 -1.01
CA ALA A 159 12.87 10.89 0.25
C ALA A 159 14.31 10.66 0.72
N ARG A 160 14.85 9.45 0.54
CA ARG A 160 16.22 9.13 0.91
C ARG A 160 17.25 9.81 0.00
N LEU A 161 17.02 9.82 -1.31
CA LEU A 161 17.89 10.50 -2.29
C LEU A 161 17.91 12.02 -2.06
N THR A 162 16.81 12.60 -1.58
CA THR A 162 16.71 14.03 -1.31
C THR A 162 17.38 14.42 0.03
N ASN A 163 17.25 13.57 1.06
CA ASN A 163 17.81 13.82 2.39
C ASN A 163 19.31 13.49 2.51
N HIS A 164 19.86 12.72 1.58
CA HIS A 164 21.28 12.43 1.49
C HIS A 164 21.80 12.93 0.12
N PRO A 165 22.43 14.11 0.03
CA PRO A 165 23.14 14.49 -1.19
C PRO A 165 24.12 13.36 -1.54
N PRO A 166 24.40 13.11 -2.83
CA PRO A 166 25.27 12.03 -3.25
C PRO A 166 26.54 12.12 -2.42
N MET A 167 26.85 11.02 -1.71
CA MET A 167 28.11 10.87 -1.00
C MET A 167 29.23 11.40 -1.89
N ASP A 168 30.15 12.16 -1.32
CA ASP A 168 31.41 12.59 -1.97
C ASP A 168 32.34 11.39 -2.27
N ASP A 169 31.79 10.25 -2.70
CA ASP A 169 32.47 9.16 -3.38
C ASP A 169 31.80 9.06 -4.75
N GLU A 170 32.55 9.41 -5.81
CA GLU A 170 32.15 9.32 -7.22
C GLU A 170 31.25 8.09 -7.48
N MET A 171 29.93 8.31 -7.54
CA MET A 171 29.06 7.38 -8.22
C MET A 171 29.39 7.51 -9.71
N PRO A 172 29.87 6.46 -10.40
CA PRO A 172 30.04 6.52 -11.84
C PRO A 172 28.66 6.81 -12.46
N GLU A 173 28.60 7.78 -13.37
CA GLU A 173 27.40 8.26 -14.09
C GLU A 173 26.49 7.12 -14.62
N GLU A 174 27.04 5.93 -14.83
CA GLU A 174 26.31 4.72 -15.25
C GLU A 174 25.28 4.20 -14.22
N ALA A 175 25.48 4.44 -12.91
CA ALA A 175 24.61 3.89 -11.88
C ALA A 175 23.23 4.58 -11.80
N ASP A 176 23.15 5.86 -12.16
CA ASP A 176 21.87 6.60 -12.23
C ASP A 176 21.08 6.18 -13.48
N GLU A 177 21.75 5.92 -14.60
CA GLU A 177 21.12 5.34 -15.78
C GLU A 177 20.64 3.92 -15.54
N GLU A 178 21.38 3.08 -14.81
CA GLU A 178 20.93 1.74 -14.44
C GLU A 178 19.74 1.76 -13.48
N LEU A 179 19.70 2.70 -12.53
CA LEU A 179 18.58 2.85 -11.60
C LEU A 179 17.32 3.32 -12.33
N MET A 180 17.46 4.32 -13.21
CA MET A 180 16.38 4.77 -14.08
C MET A 180 15.94 3.69 -15.08
N THR A 181 16.87 2.90 -15.60
CA THR A 181 16.58 1.78 -16.51
C THR A 181 15.91 0.62 -15.79
N LEU A 182 16.32 0.31 -14.55
CA LEU A 182 15.70 -0.72 -13.73
C LEU A 182 14.30 -0.30 -13.30
N MET A 183 14.13 0.96 -12.88
CA MET A 183 12.81 1.55 -12.61
C MET A 183 11.93 1.51 -13.87
N MET A 184 12.46 1.92 -15.03
CA MET A 184 11.74 1.83 -16.30
C MET A 184 11.41 0.39 -16.69
N ASN A 185 12.26 -0.60 -16.42
CA ASN A 185 12.01 -2.02 -16.74
C ASN A 185 10.99 -2.67 -15.79
N ILE A 186 10.98 -2.27 -14.52
CA ILE A 186 9.95 -2.67 -13.55
C ILE A 186 8.61 -2.03 -13.92
N MET A 187 8.61 -0.75 -14.32
CA MET A 187 7.41 -0.01 -14.75
C MET A 187 6.90 -0.44 -16.14
N SER A 188 7.79 -0.85 -17.05
CA SER A 188 7.48 -1.21 -18.45
C SER A 188 7.29 -2.70 -18.66
N SER A 189 7.48 -3.55 -17.64
CA SER A 189 7.24 -4.98 -17.76
C SER A 189 5.78 -5.23 -18.14
N PRO A 190 5.50 -5.73 -19.37
CA PRO A 190 4.14 -6.06 -19.74
C PRO A 190 3.69 -7.22 -18.84
N LYS A 191 2.41 -7.17 -18.44
CA LYS A 191 1.69 -8.30 -17.83
C LYS A 191 2.17 -9.59 -18.53
N LYS A 192 2.85 -10.48 -17.82
CA LYS A 192 3.02 -11.85 -18.32
C LYS A 192 1.62 -12.37 -18.53
N ALA A 193 1.20 -12.43 -19.79
CA ALA A 193 -0.02 -13.08 -20.20
C ALA A 193 0.00 -14.49 -19.57
N PRO A 194 -1.14 -14.99 -19.08
CA PRO A 194 -1.19 -16.35 -18.57
C PRO A 194 -0.68 -17.27 -19.67
N LEU A 195 0.26 -18.14 -19.32
CA LEU A 195 0.68 -19.27 -20.15
C LEU A 195 -0.59 -20.00 -20.60
N ARG A 196 -1.05 -19.72 -21.82
CA ARG A 196 -2.02 -20.57 -22.52
C ARG A 196 -1.37 -21.93 -22.65
N SER A 197 -1.71 -22.82 -21.72
CA SER A 197 -1.44 -24.24 -21.88
C SER A 197 -2.20 -24.72 -23.10
N SER A 198 -1.45 -25.04 -24.15
CA SER A 198 -1.95 -25.68 -25.36
C SER A 198 -2.45 -27.09 -25.04
N PHE A 199 -3.67 -27.20 -24.53
CA PHE A 199 -4.44 -28.44 -24.56
C PHE A 199 -5.21 -28.52 -25.87
N ASN A 200 -4.50 -28.88 -26.94
CA ASN A 200 -5.12 -29.37 -28.16
C ASN A 200 -5.17 -30.91 -28.08
N LYS A 201 -6.27 -31.46 -27.56
CA LYS A 201 -6.63 -32.87 -27.77
C LYS A 201 -7.96 -32.91 -28.51
N THR A 202 -7.84 -33.15 -29.81
CA THR A 202 -8.90 -33.49 -30.75
C THR A 202 -9.80 -34.61 -30.21
N PRO A 203 -11.13 -34.54 -30.41
CA PRO A 203 -12.02 -35.62 -30.04
C PRO A 203 -11.88 -36.78 -31.04
N ARG A 204 -11.42 -37.93 -30.54
CA ARG A 204 -11.35 -39.18 -31.31
C ARG A 204 -12.78 -39.70 -31.49
N LYS A 205 -13.30 -39.61 -32.71
CA LYS A 205 -14.56 -40.24 -33.13
C LYS A 205 -14.45 -41.76 -32.95
N ASN A 206 -15.22 -42.32 -32.01
CA ASN A 206 -15.45 -43.76 -31.92
C ASN A 206 -16.51 -44.15 -32.96
N THR A 207 -16.08 -44.83 -34.03
CA THR A 207 -16.97 -45.58 -34.91
C THR A 207 -16.99 -47.05 -34.48
N PRO A 208 -18.17 -47.67 -34.30
CA PRO A 208 -18.26 -49.09 -33.97
C PRO A 208 -18.08 -49.97 -35.22
N ARG A 209 -17.17 -50.95 -35.14
CA ARG A 209 -17.07 -52.04 -36.14
C ARG A 209 -18.19 -53.05 -35.90
N LYS A 210 -18.98 -53.32 -36.95
CA LYS A 210 -19.92 -54.45 -37.02
C LYS A 210 -19.19 -55.79 -37.06
N PRO A 211 -19.81 -56.87 -36.54
CA PRO A 211 -19.23 -58.22 -36.56
C PRO A 211 -19.42 -58.91 -37.93
N LYS A 212 -18.51 -59.83 -38.23
CA LYS A 212 -18.73 -60.98 -39.12
C LYS A 212 -18.53 -62.24 -38.29
#